data_AF-A0A1V4WGF6-F1
#
_entry.id   AF-A0A1V4WGF6-F1
#
_cell.length_a   1.000
_cell.length_b   1.000
_cell.length_c   1.000
_cell.angle_alpha   90.00
_cell.angle_beta   90.00
_cell.angle_gamma   90.00
#
_symmetry.space_group_name_H-M   'P 1'
#
loop_
_entity.id
_entity.type
_entity.pdbx_description
1 polymer ?
#
loop_
_entity_poly.entity_id
_entity_poly.type
_entity_poly.pdbx_seq_one_letter_code
_entity_poly.pdbx_strand_id
1 'polypeptide(L)'
;MKEGEKVRLNDTILNQRFTLPPPRYSEASLIKVLETKGIGRPSTYATIVSTVQDRDYAKKDKGRLIPTSLGTMVNKLLKEFFPLIVDVDFTAKMEDRLDLIEDGKKSWVKSLGKFYEVFEEALSAAQQGMKSLKQEEKETDIVCDLCGKKMLLRWGKNGEYIVCSGKPACRNKKNVRIESDGTIKVIEAEIKGICERCGGNLIEKRGRFGRFLACSNYPDCKYTAPYHLGFACPEEGCTGKLVEKTSKKKKKFTSCSRYPDCNFATNAEPIEGPCPACGAPTLFSYRKKTSCLRKDCGWTSE
;
A
#
# COMPACT_ATOMS: atom_id res chain seq x y z
N MET A 1 -57.88 -7.55 -1.09
CA MET A 1 -58.19 -7.15 -2.47
C MET A 1 -58.75 -8.35 -3.21
N LYS A 2 -59.82 -8.18 -3.97
CA LYS A 2 -60.40 -9.21 -4.85
C LYS A 2 -60.15 -8.85 -6.31
N GLU A 3 -60.07 -9.87 -7.16
CA GLU A 3 -59.96 -9.67 -8.60
C GLU A 3 -61.17 -8.85 -9.10
N GLY A 4 -60.90 -7.74 -9.82
CA GLY A 4 -61.91 -6.77 -10.26
C GLY A 4 -62.16 -5.57 -9.33
N GLU A 5 -61.50 -5.49 -8.17
CA GLU A 5 -61.63 -4.36 -7.24
C GLU A 5 -60.91 -3.10 -7.77
N LYS A 6 -61.64 -2.00 -7.92
CA LYS A 6 -61.10 -0.72 -8.42
C LYS A 6 -60.26 -0.03 -7.35
N VAL A 7 -58.99 0.22 -7.65
CA VAL A 7 -58.08 0.99 -6.78
C VAL A 7 -57.90 2.42 -7.26
N ARG A 8 -57.77 3.33 -6.30
CA ARG A 8 -57.48 4.74 -6.54
C ARG A 8 -55.97 4.93 -6.54
N LEU A 9 -55.42 5.41 -7.65
CA LEU A 9 -54.02 5.79 -7.75
C LEU A 9 -53.80 7.01 -6.85
N ASN A 10 -52.98 6.84 -5.80
CA ASN A 10 -52.66 7.94 -4.89
C ASN A 10 -51.50 8.78 -5.43
N ASP A 11 -50.39 8.14 -5.83
CA ASP A 11 -49.21 8.84 -6.33
C ASP A 11 -48.42 7.94 -7.29
N THR A 12 -47.65 8.56 -8.19
CA THR A 12 -46.78 7.85 -9.14
C THR A 12 -45.34 8.32 -8.96
N ILE A 13 -44.51 7.49 -8.33
CA ILE A 13 -43.09 7.81 -8.11
C ILE A 13 -42.25 7.20 -9.24
N LEU A 14 -41.80 8.03 -10.18
CA LEU A 14 -40.79 7.62 -11.17
C LEU A 14 -39.40 7.64 -10.52
N ASN A 15 -38.81 6.45 -10.35
CA ASN A 15 -37.45 6.30 -9.85
C ASN A 15 -36.50 5.95 -10.98
N GLN A 16 -35.56 6.85 -11.30
CA GLN A 16 -34.46 6.55 -12.21
C GLN A 16 -33.45 5.64 -11.50
N ARG A 17 -33.08 4.53 -12.15
CA ARG A 17 -32.06 3.59 -11.66
C ARG A 17 -30.96 3.43 -12.70
N PHE A 18 -29.72 3.31 -12.23
CA PHE A 18 -28.57 2.97 -13.05
C PHE A 18 -28.18 1.52 -12.81
N THR A 19 -27.62 0.88 -13.83
CA THR A 19 -26.94 -0.40 -13.64
C THR A 19 -25.66 -0.17 -12.86
N LEU A 20 -25.45 -0.97 -11.82
CA LEU A 20 -24.22 -0.94 -11.04
C LEU A 20 -23.28 -2.02 -11.55
N PRO A 21 -21.96 -1.74 -11.61
CA PRO A 21 -20.99 -2.78 -11.91
C PRO A 21 -21.00 -3.86 -10.82
N PRO A 22 -20.52 -5.08 -11.14
CA PRO A 22 -20.37 -6.13 -10.14
C PRO A 22 -19.57 -5.64 -8.92
N PRO A 23 -20.03 -5.95 -7.70
CA PRO A 23 -19.33 -5.51 -6.49
C PRO A 23 -17.97 -6.18 -6.39
N ARG A 24 -16.96 -5.41 -5.96
CA ARG A 24 -15.64 -5.97 -5.64
C ARG A 24 -15.72 -6.95 -4.47
N TYR A 25 -14.81 -7.92 -4.46
CA TYR A 25 -14.71 -8.88 -3.39
C TYR A 25 -14.26 -8.22 -2.08
N SER A 26 -14.94 -8.50 -0.97
CA SER A 26 -14.34 -8.49 0.36
C SER A 26 -13.55 -9.78 0.60
N GLU A 27 -12.74 -9.84 1.65
CA GLU A 27 -12.02 -11.06 2.07
C GLU A 27 -12.98 -12.25 2.22
N ALA A 28 -14.09 -12.07 2.95
CA ALA A 28 -15.10 -13.12 3.14
C ALA A 28 -15.76 -13.57 1.83
N SER A 29 -16.10 -12.62 0.94
CA SER A 29 -16.69 -12.99 -0.35
C SER A 29 -15.69 -13.67 -1.29
N LEU A 30 -14.40 -13.33 -1.21
CA LEU A 30 -13.36 -14.01 -1.98
C LEU A 30 -13.19 -15.45 -1.48
N ILE A 31 -13.15 -15.66 -0.17
CA ILE A 31 -13.10 -17.00 0.44
C ILE A 31 -14.29 -17.85 -0.03
N LYS A 32 -15.50 -17.29 0.01
CA LYS A 32 -16.71 -17.98 -0.48
C LYS A 32 -16.58 -18.38 -1.95
N VAL A 33 -15.98 -17.54 -2.79
CA VAL A 33 -15.75 -17.85 -4.21
C VAL A 33 -14.68 -18.93 -4.37
N LEU A 34 -13.60 -18.88 -3.60
CA LEU A 34 -12.54 -19.91 -3.60
C LEU A 34 -13.12 -21.28 -3.24
N GLU A 35 -13.92 -21.34 -2.16
CA GLU A 35 -14.63 -22.53 -1.72
C GLU A 35 -15.59 -23.07 -2.79
N THR A 36 -16.40 -22.19 -3.38
CA THR A 36 -17.34 -22.57 -4.46
C THR A 36 -16.61 -23.14 -5.68
N LYS A 37 -15.40 -22.65 -5.95
CA LYS A 37 -14.55 -23.10 -7.06
C LYS A 37 -13.61 -24.25 -6.70
N GLY A 38 -13.67 -24.77 -5.47
CA GLY A 38 -12.80 -25.86 -5.00
C GLY A 38 -11.32 -25.47 -4.87
N ILE A 39 -10.99 -24.18 -4.81
CA ILE A 39 -9.60 -23.70 -4.69
C ILE A 39 -9.26 -23.52 -3.21
N GLY A 40 -8.27 -24.27 -2.74
CA GLY A 40 -7.82 -24.25 -1.35
C GLY A 40 -8.73 -25.02 -0.40
N ARG A 41 -8.35 -25.02 0.89
CA ARG A 41 -9.01 -25.66 2.02
C ARG A 41 -9.15 -24.71 3.21
N PRO A 42 -9.97 -25.01 4.24
CA PRO A 42 -10.14 -24.17 5.44
C PRO A 42 -8.82 -23.74 6.11
N SER A 43 -7.78 -24.58 6.03
CA SER A 43 -6.42 -24.32 6.52
C SER A 43 -5.64 -23.26 5.70
N THR A 44 -6.06 -23.00 4.46
CA THR A 44 -5.31 -22.17 3.49
C THR A 44 -5.99 -20.84 3.16
N TYR A 45 -7.30 -20.70 3.36
CA TYR A 45 -8.05 -19.51 2.93
C TYR A 45 -7.48 -18.20 3.49
N ALA A 46 -7.24 -18.15 4.80
CA ALA A 46 -6.66 -16.97 5.44
C ALA A 46 -5.26 -16.66 4.87
N THR A 47 -4.43 -17.69 4.67
CA THR A 47 -3.08 -17.58 4.14
C THR A 47 -3.05 -17.12 2.68
N ILE A 48 -4.00 -17.57 1.85
CA ILE A 48 -4.13 -17.11 0.46
C ILE A 48 -4.44 -15.61 0.46
N VAL A 49 -5.45 -15.20 1.23
CA VAL A 49 -5.91 -13.81 1.31
C VAL A 49 -4.84 -12.88 1.88
N SER A 50 -4.08 -13.31 2.90
CA SER A 50 -2.97 -12.52 3.43
C SER A 50 -1.80 -12.44 2.44
N THR A 51 -1.41 -13.56 1.82
CA THR A 51 -0.26 -13.61 0.92
C THR A 51 -0.42 -12.70 -0.30
N VAL A 52 -1.62 -12.66 -0.90
CA VAL A 52 -1.87 -11.77 -2.05
C VAL A 52 -1.85 -10.29 -1.67
N GLN A 53 -2.13 -9.97 -0.40
CA GLN A 53 -2.04 -8.60 0.13
C GLN A 53 -0.61 -8.24 0.52
N ASP A 54 0.08 -9.12 1.23
CA ASP A 54 1.46 -8.93 1.70
C ASP A 54 2.46 -8.79 0.54
N ARG A 55 2.18 -9.45 -0.60
CA ARG A 55 2.96 -9.33 -1.84
C ARG A 55 2.51 -8.17 -2.75
N ASP A 56 1.59 -7.33 -2.30
CA ASP A 56 1.05 -6.17 -3.03
C ASP A 56 0.45 -6.55 -4.40
N TYR A 57 -0.17 -7.73 -4.53
CA TYR A 57 -0.94 -8.11 -5.72
C TYR A 57 -2.39 -7.60 -5.65
N ALA A 58 -2.93 -7.50 -4.44
CA ALA A 58 -4.19 -6.83 -4.17
C ALA A 58 -4.05 -5.93 -2.93
N LYS A 59 -4.76 -4.80 -2.89
CA LYS A 59 -4.84 -3.93 -1.71
C LYS A 59 -6.27 -3.89 -1.20
N LYS A 60 -6.41 -3.74 0.11
CA LYS A 60 -7.70 -3.48 0.73
C LYS A 60 -7.97 -1.98 0.76
N ASP A 61 -9.07 -1.57 0.15
CA ASP A 61 -9.61 -0.21 0.20
C ASP A 61 -11.08 -0.28 0.63
N LYS A 62 -11.42 0.44 1.71
CA LYS A 62 -12.78 0.43 2.31
C LYS A 62 -13.39 -0.97 2.47
N GLY A 63 -12.58 -1.95 2.89
CA GLY A 63 -13.00 -3.34 3.09
C GLY A 63 -13.17 -4.16 1.81
N ARG A 64 -12.79 -3.62 0.64
CA ARG A 64 -12.84 -4.29 -0.66
C ARG A 64 -11.43 -4.51 -1.20
N LEU A 65 -11.21 -5.65 -1.86
CA LEU A 65 -9.97 -5.98 -2.52
C LEU A 65 -9.94 -5.34 -3.91
N ILE A 66 -8.87 -4.62 -4.18
CA ILE A 66 -8.59 -3.98 -5.46
C ILE A 66 -7.27 -4.56 -6.00
N PRO A 67 -7.24 -5.09 -7.24
CA PRO A 67 -5.99 -5.56 -7.83
C PRO A 67 -5.03 -4.39 -8.01
N THR A 68 -3.74 -4.64 -7.76
CA THR A 68 -2.69 -3.66 -8.05
C THR A 68 -2.28 -3.74 -9.50
N SER A 69 -1.59 -2.71 -9.99
CA SER A 69 -0.91 -2.76 -11.29
C SER A 69 0.04 -3.95 -11.39
N LEU A 70 0.81 -4.22 -10.33
CA LEU A 70 1.68 -5.39 -10.21
C LEU A 70 0.88 -6.69 -10.31
N GLY A 71 -0.20 -6.83 -9.53
CA GLY A 71 -1.05 -8.03 -9.53
C GLY A 71 -1.68 -8.30 -10.89
N THR A 72 -2.23 -7.26 -11.54
CA THR A 72 -2.81 -7.37 -12.88
C THR A 72 -1.76 -7.78 -13.92
N MET A 73 -0.57 -7.20 -13.85
CA MET A 73 0.53 -7.51 -14.76
C MET A 73 1.07 -8.94 -14.57
N VAL A 74 1.36 -9.33 -13.32
CA VAL A 74 1.82 -10.69 -13.01
C VAL A 74 0.76 -11.71 -13.44
N ASN A 75 -0.51 -11.45 -13.16
CA ASN A 75 -1.60 -12.32 -13.62
C ASN A 75 -1.68 -12.39 -15.16
N LYS A 76 -1.45 -11.29 -15.88
CA LYS A 76 -1.40 -11.30 -17.34
C LYS A 76 -0.28 -12.20 -17.86
N LEU A 77 0.93 -12.04 -17.31
CA LEU A 77 2.09 -12.85 -17.69
C LEU A 77 1.90 -14.33 -17.33
N LEU A 78 1.35 -14.63 -16.15
CA LEU A 78 1.09 -16.00 -15.75
C LEU A 78 0.02 -16.66 -16.63
N LYS A 79 -1.01 -15.93 -17.07
CA LYS A 79 -1.99 -16.45 -18.03
C LYS A 79 -1.40 -16.72 -19.41
N GLU A 80 -0.43 -15.92 -19.83
CA GLU A 80 0.24 -16.06 -21.12
C GLU A 80 1.18 -17.25 -21.15
N PHE A 81 2.00 -17.43 -20.10
CA PHE A 81 3.06 -18.45 -20.08
C PHE A 81 2.72 -19.71 -19.28
N PHE A 82 1.78 -19.65 -18.35
CA PHE A 82 1.37 -20.77 -17.49
C PHE A 82 -0.15 -21.02 -17.52
N PRO A 83 -0.81 -21.02 -18.70
CA PRO A 83 -2.28 -21.02 -18.80
C PRO A 83 -2.93 -22.21 -18.09
N LEU A 84 -2.31 -23.39 -18.17
CA LEU A 84 -2.82 -24.60 -17.52
C LEU A 84 -2.70 -24.55 -15.99
N ILE A 85 -1.64 -23.93 -15.46
CA ILE A 85 -1.34 -23.96 -14.03
C ILE A 85 -2.17 -22.92 -13.27
N VAL A 86 -2.39 -21.75 -13.87
CA VAL A 86 -3.25 -20.70 -13.27
C VAL A 86 -4.72 -20.86 -13.61
N ASP A 87 -5.09 -21.92 -14.32
CA ASP A 87 -6.47 -22.26 -14.55
C ASP A 87 -7.17 -22.67 -13.25
N VAL A 88 -8.41 -22.22 -13.11
CA VAL A 88 -9.22 -22.43 -11.91
C VAL A 88 -9.52 -23.92 -11.74
N ASP A 89 -9.92 -24.59 -12.81
CA ASP A 89 -10.35 -25.99 -12.76
C ASP A 89 -9.15 -26.92 -12.55
N PHE A 90 -7.99 -26.59 -13.13
CA PHE A 90 -6.75 -27.30 -12.87
C PHE A 90 -6.34 -27.18 -11.39
N THR A 91 -6.42 -25.98 -10.82
CA THR A 91 -6.10 -25.74 -9.41
C THR A 91 -7.02 -26.52 -8.49
N ALA A 92 -8.33 -26.51 -8.74
CA ALA A 92 -9.29 -27.29 -7.96
C ALA A 92 -9.00 -28.80 -8.01
N LYS A 93 -8.75 -29.34 -9.21
CA LYS A 93 -8.35 -30.75 -9.39
C LYS A 93 -7.03 -31.09 -8.69
N MET A 94 -6.14 -30.12 -8.49
CA MET A 94 -4.91 -30.33 -7.74
C MET A 94 -5.22 -30.57 -6.26
N GLU A 95 -6.10 -29.77 -5.67
CA GLU A 95 -6.54 -29.96 -4.28
C GLU A 95 -7.20 -31.33 -4.10
N ASP A 96 -8.10 -31.74 -5.00
CA ASP A 96 -8.73 -33.07 -4.95
C ASP A 96 -7.69 -34.21 -5.06
N ARG A 97 -6.59 -33.99 -5.79
CA ARG A 97 -5.49 -34.97 -5.86
C ARG A 97 -4.72 -35.06 -4.55
N LEU A 98 -4.56 -33.95 -3.84
CA LEU A 98 -3.92 -33.93 -2.52
C LEU A 98 -4.79 -34.65 -1.49
N ASP A 99 -6.10 -34.46 -1.51
CA ASP A 99 -7.03 -35.21 -0.65
C ASP A 99 -6.95 -36.72 -0.92
N LEU A 100 -6.86 -37.13 -2.19
CA LEU A 100 -6.67 -38.55 -2.54
C LEU A 100 -5.33 -39.12 -2.07
N ILE A 101 -4.30 -38.29 -1.91
CA ILE A 101 -3.01 -38.70 -1.34
C ILE A 101 -3.16 -38.88 0.17
N GLU A 102 -3.84 -37.95 0.85
CA GLU A 102 -4.14 -38.03 2.28
C GLU A 102 -4.94 -39.31 2.61
N ASP A 103 -5.92 -39.65 1.77
CA ASP A 103 -6.70 -40.89 1.86
C ASP A 103 -5.91 -42.17 1.52
N GLY A 104 -4.64 -42.06 1.09
CA GLY A 104 -3.82 -43.19 0.64
C GLY A 104 -4.23 -43.78 -0.72
N LYS A 105 -5.15 -43.15 -1.44
CA LYS A 105 -5.64 -43.59 -2.76
C LYS A 105 -4.69 -43.23 -3.91
N LYS A 106 -3.75 -42.31 -3.70
CA LYS A 106 -2.74 -41.90 -4.68
C LYS A 106 -1.34 -41.79 -4.07
N SER A 107 -0.33 -42.10 -4.89
CA SER A 107 1.07 -41.88 -4.52
C SER A 107 1.44 -40.41 -4.71
N TRP A 108 1.98 -39.80 -3.65
CA TRP A 108 2.43 -38.40 -3.68
C TRP A 108 3.58 -38.18 -4.68
N VAL A 109 4.56 -39.10 -4.72
CA VAL A 109 5.72 -39.01 -5.63
C VAL A 109 5.28 -39.01 -7.09
N LYS A 110 4.40 -39.94 -7.47
CA LYS A 110 3.89 -40.01 -8.85
C LYS A 110 3.06 -38.78 -9.21
N SER A 111 2.33 -38.22 -8.25
CA SER A 111 1.51 -37.02 -8.47
C SER A 111 2.38 -35.78 -8.65
N LEU A 112 3.45 -35.65 -7.86
CA LEU A 112 4.44 -34.58 -7.98
C LEU A 112 5.19 -34.65 -9.31
N GLY A 113 5.65 -35.85 -9.72
CA GLY A 113 6.34 -36.05 -10.99
C GLY A 113 5.50 -35.59 -12.18
N LYS A 114 4.23 -36.01 -12.24
CA LYS A 114 3.29 -35.58 -13.30
C LYS A 114 3.03 -34.08 -13.32
N PHE A 115 2.99 -33.44 -12.15
CA PHE A 115 2.87 -31.99 -12.10
C PHE A 115 4.14 -31.31 -12.60
N TYR A 116 5.30 -31.82 -12.18
CA TYR A 116 6.59 -31.24 -12.52
C TYR A 116 6.89 -31.31 -14.02
N GLU A 117 6.56 -32.41 -14.70
CA GLU A 117 6.69 -32.54 -16.16
C GLU A 117 5.97 -31.39 -16.89
N VAL A 118 4.71 -31.14 -16.54
CA VAL A 118 3.90 -30.05 -17.13
C VAL A 118 4.46 -28.67 -16.76
N PHE A 119 4.91 -28.51 -15.52
CA PHE A 119 5.47 -27.25 -15.04
C PHE A 119 6.81 -26.92 -15.71
N GLU A 120 7.68 -27.90 -15.91
CA GLU A 120 9.01 -27.73 -16.49
C GLU A 120 8.94 -27.31 -17.96
N GLU A 121 8.03 -27.89 -18.74
CA GLU A 121 7.77 -27.47 -20.11
C GLU A 121 7.31 -26.01 -20.18
N ALA A 122 6.33 -25.64 -19.35
CA ALA A 122 5.84 -24.26 -19.26
C ALA A 122 6.94 -23.29 -18.79
N LEU A 123 7.77 -23.71 -17.83
CA LEU A 123 8.87 -22.91 -17.32
C LEU A 123 9.95 -22.67 -18.38
N SER A 124 10.31 -23.70 -19.16
CA SER A 124 11.28 -23.58 -20.26
C SER A 124 10.80 -22.60 -21.33
N ALA A 125 9.53 -22.68 -21.73
CA ALA A 125 8.92 -21.73 -22.66
C ALA A 125 8.91 -20.30 -22.08
N ALA A 126 8.58 -20.15 -20.79
CA ALA A 126 8.61 -18.87 -20.11
C ALA A 126 10.03 -18.28 -20.03
N GLN A 127 11.05 -19.08 -19.75
CA GLN A 127 12.44 -18.59 -19.69
C GLN A 127 12.92 -18.01 -21.03
N GLN A 128 12.43 -18.54 -22.15
CA GLN A 128 12.81 -18.07 -23.48
C GLN A 128 11.98 -16.87 -23.94
N GLY A 129 10.68 -16.82 -23.62
CA GLY A 129 9.76 -15.79 -24.11
C GLY A 129 9.42 -14.66 -23.13
N MET A 130 9.57 -14.87 -21.82
CA MET A 130 9.15 -13.93 -20.78
C MET A 130 10.22 -12.88 -20.55
N LYS A 131 10.03 -11.68 -21.13
CA LYS A 131 10.91 -10.53 -20.86
C LYS A 131 10.84 -10.13 -19.39
N SER A 132 12.00 -9.76 -18.82
CA SER A 132 12.04 -9.29 -17.44
C SER A 132 11.32 -7.96 -17.30
N LEU A 133 10.32 -7.88 -16.41
CA LEU A 133 9.62 -6.64 -16.06
C LEU A 133 10.54 -5.50 -15.62
N LYS A 134 11.75 -5.81 -15.13
CA LYS A 134 12.75 -4.78 -14.77
C LYS A 134 13.35 -4.07 -15.99
N GLN A 135 13.26 -4.69 -17.17
CA GLN A 135 13.86 -4.22 -18.42
C GLN A 135 12.83 -3.61 -19.38
N GLU A 136 11.53 -3.84 -19.19
CA GLU A 136 10.52 -3.14 -19.97
C GLU A 136 10.49 -1.65 -19.61
N GLU A 137 10.80 -0.82 -20.59
CA GLU A 137 10.59 0.62 -20.57
C GLU A 137 9.41 0.92 -21.47
N LYS A 138 8.31 1.41 -20.89
CA LYS A 138 7.17 1.86 -21.69
C LYS A 138 7.26 3.36 -21.88
N GLU A 139 7.24 3.84 -23.12
CA GLU A 139 7.11 5.27 -23.39
C GLU A 139 5.80 5.79 -22.80
N THR A 140 5.87 6.98 -22.21
CA THR A 140 4.71 7.70 -21.69
C THR A 140 4.59 9.04 -22.38
N ASP A 141 3.38 9.61 -22.39
CA ASP A 141 3.12 10.96 -22.89
C ASP A 141 3.58 12.05 -21.90
N ILE A 142 4.18 11.66 -20.77
CA ILE A 142 4.67 12.58 -19.75
C ILE A 142 6.01 13.16 -20.20
N VAL A 143 6.07 14.49 -20.27
CA VAL A 143 7.27 15.25 -20.61
C VAL A 143 8.06 15.56 -19.33
N CYS A 144 9.39 15.44 -19.40
CA CYS A 144 10.28 15.72 -18.28
C CYS A 144 10.47 17.23 -18.07
N ASP A 145 10.11 17.73 -16.90
CA ASP A 145 10.19 19.17 -16.55
C ASP A 145 11.61 19.76 -16.64
N LEU A 146 12.66 18.95 -16.46
CA LEU A 146 14.05 19.42 -16.49
C LEU A 146 14.67 19.53 -17.89
N CYS A 147 14.14 18.82 -18.90
CA CYS A 147 14.82 18.75 -20.21
C CYS A 147 13.89 18.61 -21.42
N GLY A 148 12.57 18.55 -21.22
CA GLY A 148 11.59 18.47 -22.30
C GLY A 148 11.50 17.12 -23.02
N LYS A 149 12.31 16.11 -22.66
CA LYS A 149 12.23 14.76 -23.25
C LYS A 149 11.12 13.92 -22.63
N LYS A 150 10.59 12.94 -23.37
CA LYS A 150 9.60 11.98 -22.85
C LYS A 150 10.14 11.20 -21.65
N MET A 151 9.24 10.81 -20.75
CA MET A 151 9.55 9.94 -19.63
C MET A 151 9.16 8.49 -19.95
N LEU A 152 9.95 7.55 -19.42
CA LEU A 152 9.81 6.11 -19.59
C LEU A 152 9.34 5.50 -18.27
N LEU A 153 8.25 4.74 -18.30
CA LEU A 153 7.73 3.98 -17.17
C LEU A 153 8.61 2.75 -16.93
N ARG A 154 8.99 2.53 -15.67
CA ARG A 154 9.78 1.39 -15.21
C ARG A 154 9.22 0.80 -13.92
N TRP A 155 9.48 -0.49 -13.70
CA TRP A 155 9.21 -1.18 -12.44
C TRP A 155 10.44 -1.23 -11.52
N GLY A 156 10.22 -0.87 -10.26
CA GLY A 156 11.22 -0.94 -9.20
C GLY A 156 10.72 -1.72 -7.98
N LYS A 157 11.56 -1.82 -6.95
CA LYS A 157 11.19 -2.49 -5.68
C LYS A 157 10.01 -1.82 -4.97
N ASN A 158 9.81 -0.52 -5.21
CA ASN A 158 8.79 0.30 -4.56
C ASN A 158 7.59 0.58 -5.49
N GLY A 159 7.42 -0.22 -6.55
CA GLY A 159 6.38 -0.02 -7.56
C GLY A 159 6.88 0.74 -8.80
N GLU A 160 5.92 1.30 -9.52
CA GLU A 160 6.15 2.04 -10.76
C GLU A 160 6.75 3.42 -10.54
N TYR A 161 7.70 3.77 -11.39
CA TYR A 161 8.27 5.10 -11.45
C TYR A 161 8.61 5.45 -12.89
N ILE A 162 8.54 6.74 -13.21
CA ILE A 162 8.95 7.23 -14.51
C ILE A 162 10.36 7.79 -14.43
N VAL A 163 11.15 7.56 -15.46
CA VAL A 163 12.51 8.07 -15.61
C VAL A 163 12.62 8.88 -16.89
N CYS A 164 13.43 9.93 -16.89
CA CYS A 164 13.70 10.63 -18.14
C CYS A 164 14.41 9.70 -19.15
N SER A 165 13.98 9.73 -20.42
CA SER A 165 14.66 9.07 -21.54
C SER A 165 16.05 9.65 -21.83
N GLY A 166 16.33 10.89 -21.40
CA GLY A 166 17.58 11.61 -21.63
C GLY A 166 18.78 11.17 -20.79
N LYS A 167 18.81 9.95 -20.24
CA LYS A 167 19.98 9.46 -19.49
C LYS A 167 21.21 9.31 -20.42
N PRO A 168 22.44 9.50 -19.92
CA PRO A 168 22.80 9.85 -18.54
C PRO A 168 22.69 11.35 -18.21
N ALA A 169 22.44 12.21 -19.21
CA ALA A 169 22.42 13.67 -19.07
C ALA A 169 21.31 14.17 -18.13
N CYS A 170 20.12 13.58 -18.19
CA CYS A 170 19.02 13.87 -17.26
C CYS A 170 18.72 12.66 -16.38
N ARG A 171 18.91 12.81 -15.05
CA ARG A 171 18.65 11.76 -14.05
C ARG A 171 17.30 11.91 -13.34
N ASN A 172 16.38 12.69 -13.91
CA ASN A 172 15.07 12.92 -13.32
C ASN A 172 14.27 11.61 -13.17
N LYS A 173 13.66 11.41 -12.00
CA LYS A 173 12.79 10.28 -11.69
C LYS A 173 11.62 10.76 -10.85
N LYS A 174 10.41 10.30 -11.16
CA LYS A 174 9.21 10.60 -10.38
C LYS A 174 8.45 9.31 -10.08
N ASN A 175 7.85 9.24 -8.88
CA ASN A 175 6.95 8.14 -8.54
C ASN A 175 5.60 8.38 -9.22
N VAL A 176 4.95 7.31 -9.66
CA VAL A 176 3.65 7.41 -10.32
C VAL A 176 2.68 6.40 -9.73
N ARG A 177 1.39 6.66 -9.93
CA ARG A 177 0.32 5.71 -9.68
C ARG A 177 -0.46 5.53 -10.97
N ILE A 178 -0.64 4.27 -11.38
CA ILE A 178 -1.47 3.92 -12.53
C ILE A 178 -2.89 3.73 -12.03
N GLU A 179 -3.83 4.48 -12.59
CA GLU A 179 -5.25 4.31 -12.30
C GLU A 179 -5.86 3.14 -13.09
N SER A 180 -7.09 2.75 -12.75
CA SER A 180 -7.73 1.57 -13.36
C SER A 180 -8.03 1.72 -14.86
N ASP A 181 -8.06 2.94 -15.35
CA ASP A 181 -8.21 3.32 -16.76
C ASP A 181 -6.87 3.34 -17.53
N GLY A 182 -5.75 3.11 -16.85
CA GLY A 182 -4.41 3.17 -17.43
C GLY A 182 -3.77 4.57 -17.39
N THR A 183 -4.46 5.57 -16.82
CA THR A 183 -3.93 6.92 -16.68
C THR A 183 -2.79 6.94 -15.65
N ILE A 184 -1.64 7.51 -16.04
CA ILE A 184 -0.47 7.63 -15.18
C ILE A 184 -0.55 8.96 -14.42
N LYS A 185 -0.86 8.92 -13.13
CA LYS A 185 -0.80 10.09 -12.25
C LYS A 185 0.57 10.17 -11.59
N VAL A 186 1.25 11.29 -11.81
CA VAL A 186 2.49 11.61 -11.10
C VAL A 186 2.15 11.91 -9.66
N ILE A 187 2.77 11.19 -8.72
CA ILE A 187 2.66 11.51 -7.30
C ILE A 187 3.66 12.62 -7.04
N GLU A 188 3.18 13.86 -7.06
CA GLU A 188 3.96 15.00 -6.64
C GLU A 188 4.22 14.91 -5.14
N ALA A 189 5.48 15.05 -4.75
CA ALA A 189 5.83 15.09 -3.34
C ALA A 189 5.37 16.43 -2.77
N GLU A 190 4.49 16.40 -1.77
CA GLU A 190 4.05 17.61 -1.08
C GLU A 190 5.25 18.40 -0.56
N ILE A 191 5.28 19.69 -0.86
CA ILE A 191 6.29 20.62 -0.37
C ILE A 191 6.00 20.86 1.10
N LYS A 192 6.90 20.39 1.97
CA LYS A 192 6.78 20.53 3.44
C LYS A 192 7.57 21.71 4.00
N GLY A 193 8.32 22.42 3.15
CA GLY A 193 9.08 23.61 3.54
C GLY A 193 10.10 24.01 2.49
N ILE A 194 10.90 25.02 2.82
CA ILE A 194 11.97 25.56 1.99
C ILE A 194 13.32 25.18 2.61
N CYS A 195 14.27 24.76 1.78
CA CYS A 195 15.60 24.36 2.20
C CYS A 195 16.43 25.60 2.54
N GLU A 196 16.89 25.68 3.78
CA GLU A 196 17.70 26.80 4.29
C GLU A 196 19.05 26.96 3.57
N ARG A 197 19.56 25.91 2.91
CA ARG A 197 20.85 25.96 2.22
C ARG A 197 20.81 26.40 0.76
N CYS A 198 19.69 26.20 0.07
CA CYS A 198 19.62 26.46 -1.37
C CYS A 198 18.29 27.06 -1.84
N GLY A 199 17.35 27.32 -0.93
CA GLY A 199 16.01 27.80 -1.27
C GLY A 199 15.13 26.79 -2.00
N GLY A 200 15.62 25.58 -2.29
CA GLY A 200 14.85 24.52 -2.95
C GLY A 200 13.76 23.91 -2.05
N ASN A 201 12.83 23.18 -2.64
CA ASN A 201 11.73 22.56 -1.90
C ASN A 201 12.21 21.42 -0.99
N LEU A 202 11.71 21.37 0.25
CA LEU A 202 11.83 20.22 1.13
C LEU A 202 10.67 19.26 0.92
N ILE A 203 11.01 18.01 0.65
CA ILE A 203 10.07 16.92 0.44
C ILE A 203 10.23 15.87 1.52
N GLU A 204 9.14 15.21 1.88
CA GLU A 204 9.18 14.09 2.81
C GLU A 204 9.79 12.84 2.18
N LYS A 205 10.70 12.20 2.90
CA LYS A 205 11.24 10.87 2.57
C LYS A 205 11.17 9.95 3.78
N ARG A 206 11.21 8.64 3.53
CA ARG A 206 11.29 7.59 4.56
C ARG A 206 12.67 6.93 4.53
N GLY A 207 13.30 6.81 5.69
CA GLY A 207 14.60 6.16 5.87
C GLY A 207 14.58 5.15 7.02
N ARG A 208 15.76 4.60 7.36
CA ARG A 208 15.93 3.61 8.44
C ARG A 208 15.40 4.08 9.80
N PHE A 209 15.44 5.39 10.07
CA PHE A 209 15.10 5.98 11.36
C PHE A 209 13.70 6.60 11.42
N GLY A 210 12.94 6.56 10.32
CA GLY A 210 11.62 7.17 10.22
C GLY A 210 11.49 8.14 9.04
N ARG A 211 10.47 9.01 9.12
CA ARG A 211 10.22 10.09 8.15
C ARG A 211 11.20 11.23 8.39
N PHE A 212 11.70 11.85 7.33
CA PHE A 212 12.57 13.03 7.38
C PHE A 212 12.29 13.93 6.18
N LEU A 213 12.65 15.20 6.30
CA LEU A 213 12.61 16.15 5.19
C LEU A 213 13.95 16.14 4.47
N ALA A 214 13.93 16.07 3.15
CA ALA A 214 15.12 16.12 2.30
C ALA A 214 14.96 17.20 1.24
N CYS A 215 16.06 17.86 0.89
CA CYS A 215 16.04 18.77 -0.25
C CYS A 215 15.73 18.02 -1.55
N SER A 216 14.83 18.59 -2.36
CA SER A 216 14.48 18.11 -3.70
C SER A 216 15.66 18.14 -4.66
N ASN A 217 16.60 19.07 -4.49
CA ASN A 217 17.81 19.22 -5.32
C ASN A 217 18.94 18.21 -4.98
N TYR A 218 18.64 17.09 -4.33
CA TYR A 218 19.62 16.01 -4.15
C TYR A 218 19.97 15.38 -5.50
N PRO A 219 21.25 15.13 -5.85
CA PRO A 219 22.43 15.05 -4.98
C PRO A 219 23.21 16.36 -4.74
N ASP A 220 22.87 17.44 -5.44
CA ASP A 220 23.59 18.71 -5.40
C ASP A 220 23.43 19.41 -4.04
N CYS A 221 22.24 19.31 -3.44
CA CYS A 221 21.98 19.71 -2.05
C CYS A 221 21.69 18.50 -1.16
N LYS A 222 22.61 18.20 -0.23
CA LYS A 222 22.49 17.09 0.74
C LYS A 222 21.80 17.47 2.07
N TYR A 223 21.10 18.60 2.12
CA TYR A 223 20.41 19.05 3.33
C TYR A 223 19.25 18.11 3.69
N THR A 224 19.18 17.76 4.98
CA THR A 224 18.08 17.00 5.58
C THR A 224 17.66 17.65 6.89
N ALA A 225 16.37 17.57 7.21
CA ALA A 225 15.80 18.07 8.45
C ALA A 225 14.85 17.03 9.08
N PRO A 226 14.64 17.06 10.40
CA PRO A 226 13.65 16.21 11.06
C PRO A 226 12.23 16.45 10.54
N TYR A 227 11.40 15.41 10.48
CA TYR A 227 9.98 15.57 10.17
C TYR A 227 9.21 15.94 11.45
N HIS A 228 8.64 17.15 11.49
CA HIS A 228 7.83 17.61 12.61
C HIS A 228 6.39 17.13 12.48
N LEU A 229 5.81 16.67 13.59
CA LEU A 229 4.42 16.15 13.63
C LEU A 229 3.36 17.25 13.72
N GLY A 230 3.76 18.53 13.79
CA GLY A 230 2.87 19.68 13.97
C GLY A 230 2.57 20.03 15.44
N PHE A 231 2.95 19.17 16.38
CA PHE A 231 2.70 19.37 17.81
C PHE A 231 3.85 20.08 18.54
N ALA A 232 3.52 20.94 19.49
CA ALA A 232 4.48 21.60 20.37
C ALA A 232 4.92 20.67 21.51
N CYS A 233 6.13 20.89 22.02
CA CYS A 233 6.61 20.19 23.20
C CYS A 233 5.75 20.56 24.44
N PRO A 234 5.34 19.59 25.27
CA PRO A 234 4.53 19.88 26.45
C PRO A 234 5.33 20.48 27.61
N GLU A 235 6.66 20.40 27.58
CA GLU A 235 7.55 20.96 28.60
C GLU A 235 7.45 22.49 28.63
N GLU A 236 7.43 23.05 29.84
CA GLU A 236 7.36 24.48 30.05
C GLU A 236 8.64 25.18 29.54
N GLY A 237 8.48 26.32 28.87
CA GLY A 237 9.60 27.07 28.27
C GLY A 237 10.25 26.42 27.04
N CYS A 238 9.74 25.27 26.56
CA CYS A 238 10.29 24.64 25.37
C CYS A 238 9.60 25.10 24.09
N THR A 239 10.33 25.80 23.22
CA THR A 239 9.90 26.17 21.85
C THR A 239 10.06 25.02 20.84
N GLY A 240 10.43 23.83 21.30
CA GLY A 240 10.66 22.66 20.45
C GLY A 240 9.37 22.07 19.88
N LYS A 241 9.48 21.42 18.73
CA LYS A 241 8.40 20.67 18.09
C LYS A 241 8.60 19.18 18.28
N LEU A 242 7.51 18.40 18.30
CA LEU A 242 7.57 16.96 18.41
C LEU A 242 7.97 16.32 17.07
N VAL A 243 8.89 15.35 17.13
CA VAL A 243 9.41 14.58 15.99
C VAL A 243 9.29 13.07 16.26
N GLU A 244 8.99 12.29 15.23
CA GLU A 244 8.98 10.83 15.30
C GLU A 244 10.41 10.28 15.14
N LYS A 245 10.83 9.42 16.07
CA LYS A 245 12.12 8.71 16.02
C LYS A 245 11.92 7.20 16.21
N THR A 246 12.91 6.44 15.78
CA THR A 246 12.94 4.97 15.95
C THR A 246 14.08 4.58 16.88
N SER A 247 13.78 3.80 17.93
CA SER A 247 14.76 3.31 18.90
C SER A 247 15.66 2.20 18.32
N LYS A 248 16.76 1.86 19.03
CA LYS A 248 17.62 0.71 18.68
C LYS A 248 16.84 -0.60 18.54
N LYS A 249 15.74 -0.75 19.31
CA LYS A 249 14.82 -1.91 19.27
C LYS A 249 13.71 -1.80 18.21
N LYS A 250 13.85 -0.90 17.22
CA LYS A 250 12.87 -0.62 16.15
C LYS A 250 11.47 -0.17 16.61
N LYS A 251 11.32 0.23 17.89
CA LYS A 251 10.06 0.84 18.37
C LYS A 251 10.04 2.33 18.06
N LYS A 252 8.94 2.81 17.49
CA LYS A 252 8.68 4.23 17.24
C LYS A 252 8.37 4.95 18.54
N PHE A 253 8.88 6.16 18.68
CA PHE A 253 8.62 7.04 19.81
C PHE A 253 8.66 8.51 19.35
N THR A 254 7.95 9.35 20.07
CA THR A 254 7.90 10.81 19.85
C THR A 254 8.89 11.49 20.78
N SER A 255 9.69 12.43 20.28
CA SER A 255 10.66 13.18 21.09
C SER A 255 10.69 14.66 20.72
N CYS A 256 11.24 15.49 21.61
CA CYS A 256 11.47 16.90 21.30
C CYS A 256 12.58 17.07 20.22
N SER A 257 12.36 18.00 19.29
CA SER A 257 13.35 18.36 18.26
C SER A 257 14.61 19.02 18.84
N ARG A 258 14.53 19.60 20.05
CA ARG A 258 15.64 20.29 20.74
C ARG A 258 16.49 19.36 21.61
N TYR A 259 16.35 18.05 21.51
CA TYR A 259 17.26 17.12 22.19
C TYR A 259 18.72 17.40 21.78
N PRO A 260 19.68 17.55 22.72
CA PRO A 260 19.62 17.17 24.14
C PRO A 260 19.13 18.25 25.13
N ASP A 261 18.88 19.49 24.71
CA ASP A 261 18.39 20.57 25.59
C ASP A 261 17.04 20.24 26.23
N CYS A 262 16.20 19.50 25.51
CA CYS A 262 14.92 18.98 26.01
C CYS A 262 14.87 17.45 25.86
N ASN A 263 14.82 16.76 26.99
CA ASN A 263 14.83 15.29 27.07
C ASN A 263 13.43 14.65 27.00
N PHE A 264 12.40 15.40 26.59
CA PHE A 264 11.06 14.85 26.45
C PHE A 264 11.02 13.75 25.37
N ALA A 265 10.60 12.56 25.78
CA ALA A 265 10.39 11.42 24.90
C ALA A 265 9.23 10.55 25.42
N THR A 266 8.35 10.09 24.53
CA THR A 266 7.20 9.26 24.88
C THR A 266 6.85 8.29 23.75
N ASN A 267 6.23 7.16 24.10
CA ASN A 267 5.64 6.23 23.12
C ASN A 267 4.15 6.54 22.85
N ALA A 268 3.57 7.52 23.56
CA ALA A 268 2.19 7.95 23.37
C ALA A 268 2.07 8.84 22.13
N GLU A 269 0.91 8.77 21.47
CA GLU A 269 0.63 9.53 20.26
C GLU A 269 0.13 10.93 20.64
N PRO A 270 0.72 12.02 20.10
CA PRO A 270 0.25 13.36 20.39
C PRO A 270 -1.14 13.61 19.78
N ILE A 271 -1.99 14.32 20.51
CA ILE A 271 -3.34 14.73 20.13
C ILE A 271 -3.43 16.25 20.19
N GLU A 272 -4.24 16.84 19.32
CA GLU A 272 -4.57 18.26 19.33
C GLU A 272 -5.42 18.60 20.56
N GLY A 273 -5.11 19.72 21.21
CA GLY A 273 -5.90 20.26 22.31
C GLY A 273 -5.02 20.64 23.52
N PRO A 274 -5.29 21.80 24.15
CA PRO A 274 -4.59 22.19 25.35
C PRO A 274 -5.03 21.33 26.54
N CYS A 275 -4.12 21.09 27.47
CA CYS A 275 -4.45 20.39 28.71
C CYS A 275 -5.38 21.25 29.58
N PRO A 276 -6.52 20.72 30.05
CA PRO A 276 -7.45 21.44 30.91
C PRO A 276 -6.85 21.88 32.27
N ALA A 277 -5.86 21.15 32.79
CA ALA A 277 -5.30 21.41 34.12
C ALA A 277 -4.13 22.39 34.13
N CYS A 278 -3.24 22.36 33.13
CA CYS A 278 -2.00 23.13 33.12
C CYS A 278 -1.77 23.94 31.83
N GLY A 279 -2.70 23.91 30.88
CA GLY A 279 -2.58 24.65 29.62
C GLY A 279 -1.47 24.15 28.70
N ALA A 280 -0.94 22.94 28.92
CA ALA A 280 0.06 22.36 28.02
C ALA A 280 -0.50 22.24 26.60
N PRO A 281 0.25 22.63 25.54
CA PRO A 281 -0.29 22.78 24.20
C PRO A 281 -0.65 21.46 23.49
N THR A 282 -0.16 20.33 24.01
CA THR A 282 -0.29 19.01 23.40
C THR A 282 -0.67 17.98 24.46
N LEU A 283 -1.71 17.20 24.18
CA LEU A 283 -2.11 16.01 24.94
C LEU A 283 -1.61 14.74 24.26
N PHE A 284 -1.67 13.60 24.95
CA PHE A 284 -1.16 12.33 24.42
C PHE A 284 -2.13 11.18 24.65
N SER A 285 -2.33 10.33 23.63
CA SER A 285 -3.13 9.10 23.74
C SER A 285 -2.24 7.89 23.98
N TYR A 286 -2.62 7.06 24.94
CA TYR A 286 -2.07 5.73 25.09
C TYR A 286 -3.16 4.74 25.52
N ARG A 287 -3.34 3.64 24.76
CA ARG A 287 -4.34 2.59 25.04
C ARG A 287 -5.77 3.16 25.29
N LYS A 288 -6.19 4.12 24.46
CA LYS A 288 -7.48 4.83 24.54
C LYS A 288 -7.67 5.76 25.75
N LYS A 289 -6.64 5.98 26.57
CA LYS A 289 -6.64 7.03 27.60
C LYS A 289 -5.85 8.23 27.11
N THR A 290 -6.37 9.43 27.35
CA THR A 290 -5.68 10.68 27.02
C THR A 290 -5.02 11.21 28.28
N SER A 291 -3.77 11.67 28.21
CA SER A 291 -3.07 12.23 29.37
C SER A 291 -2.18 13.39 28.99
N CYS A 292 -1.94 14.25 29.98
CA CYS A 292 -0.91 15.27 29.88
C CYS A 292 0.42 14.70 30.36
N LEU A 293 1.44 14.75 29.49
CA LEU A 293 2.78 14.27 29.80
C LEU A 293 3.74 15.39 30.22
N ARG A 294 3.23 16.58 30.57
CA ARG A 294 4.02 17.60 31.25
C ARG A 294 4.37 17.08 32.65
N LYS A 295 5.62 17.22 33.08
CA LYS A 295 6.14 16.70 34.36
C LYS A 295 5.26 17.03 35.56
N ASP A 296 4.62 18.20 35.58
CA ASP A 296 3.95 18.73 36.76
C ASP A 296 2.42 18.69 36.72
N CYS A 297 1.83 18.11 35.67
CA CYS A 297 0.38 18.29 35.39
C CYS A 297 -0.48 17.08 35.77
N GLY A 298 0.05 15.85 35.66
CA GLY A 298 -0.60 14.60 36.09
C GLY A 298 -1.97 14.27 35.47
N TRP A 299 -2.55 15.14 34.64
CA TRP A 299 -3.93 15.03 34.15
C TRP A 299 -4.13 13.83 33.23
N THR A 300 -5.26 13.14 33.41
CA THR A 300 -5.70 12.01 32.58
C THR A 300 -7.20 12.12 32.33
N SER A 301 -7.64 11.83 31.11
CA SER A 301 -9.06 11.59 30.82
C SER A 301 -9.51 10.29 31.48
N GLU A 302 -10.74 10.30 32.00
CA GLU A 302 -11.42 9.10 32.49
C GLU A 302 -11.55 8.02 31.41
#